data_AF-A0A7M2YUN4-F1
#
_entry.id   AF-A0A7M2YUN4-F1
#
_cell.length_a   1.000
_cell.length_b   1.000
_cell.length_c   1.000
_cell.angle_alpha   90.00
_cell.angle_beta   90.00
_cell.angle_gamma   90.00
#
_symmetry.space_group_name_H-M   'P 1'
#
loop_
_entity.id
_entity.type
_entity.pdbx_description
1 polymer ?
#
loop_
_entity_poly.entity_id
_entity_poly.type
_entity_poly.pdbx_seq_one_letter_code
_entity_poly.pdbx_strand_id
1 'polypeptide(L)'
;MTPDTLAYRLGWRIFALAARVGESRLVAEAPPILRRLVRELGESVHLSVRQGAQVLTLLSESPEAAIHAPGRVGALTPLATTSAGRVLATDLAEANLEALGLSAVADAVAAAGELSAAIGGTAPGDGIVA
;
A
#
# COMPACT_ATOMS: atom_id res chain seq x y z
N MET A 1 37.90 7.53 -15.30
CA MET A 1 38.42 8.02 -14.01
C MET A 1 37.27 8.74 -13.32
N THR A 2 36.54 8.02 -12.45
CA THR A 2 35.46 8.60 -11.64
C THR A 2 36.00 8.65 -10.20
N PRO A 3 35.96 9.80 -9.52
CA PRO A 3 36.76 10.06 -8.33
C PRO A 3 36.17 9.42 -7.06
N ASP A 4 37.07 9.16 -6.09
CA ASP A 4 36.95 8.89 -4.65
C ASP A 4 35.60 9.13 -3.94
N THR A 5 34.54 8.47 -4.38
CA THR A 5 33.33 8.31 -3.58
C THR A 5 33.26 6.84 -3.18
N LEU A 6 33.35 6.58 -1.87
CA LEU A 6 33.04 5.29 -1.22
C LEU A 6 31.53 4.97 -1.39
N ALA A 7 31.02 5.02 -2.62
CA ALA A 7 29.63 4.86 -2.94
C ALA A 7 29.29 3.37 -3.00
N TYR A 8 28.59 2.90 -1.98
CA TYR A 8 28.02 1.56 -1.98
C TYR A 8 26.86 1.50 -2.97
N ARG A 9 26.83 0.43 -3.76
CA ARG A 9 25.69 0.10 -4.65
C ARG A 9 25.07 -1.21 -4.19
N LEU A 10 23.75 -1.30 -4.27
CA LEU A 10 23.04 -2.54 -4.02
C LEU A 10 23.43 -3.59 -5.07
N GLY A 11 23.87 -4.75 -4.60
CA GLY A 11 24.18 -5.89 -5.45
C GLY A 11 22.93 -6.70 -5.85
N TRP A 12 23.06 -7.50 -6.90
CA TRP A 12 21.98 -8.31 -7.49
C TRP A 12 21.24 -9.23 -6.49
N ARG A 13 21.93 -9.67 -5.42
CA ARG A 13 21.36 -10.56 -4.40
C ARG A 13 20.17 -9.96 -3.67
N ILE A 14 20.14 -8.63 -3.50
CA ILE A 14 19.00 -7.95 -2.86
C ILE A 14 17.76 -7.99 -3.77
N PHE A 15 17.95 -7.84 -5.09
CA PHE A 15 16.86 -8.00 -6.06
C PHE A 15 16.32 -9.43 -6.12
N ALA A 16 17.20 -10.43 -6.01
CA ALA A 16 16.78 -11.83 -5.94
C ALA A 16 15.92 -12.14 -4.70
N LEU A 17 16.20 -11.48 -3.57
CA LEU A 17 15.35 -11.57 -2.37
C LEU A 17 14.02 -10.84 -2.57
N ALA A 18 14.06 -9.62 -3.11
CA ALA A 18 12.84 -8.85 -3.39
C ALA A 18 11.90 -9.58 -4.36
N ALA A 19 12.43 -10.27 -5.37
CA ALA A 19 11.62 -11.04 -6.32
C ALA A 19 10.83 -12.20 -5.68
N ARG A 20 11.18 -12.61 -4.45
CA ARG A 20 10.54 -13.73 -3.73
C ARG A 20 9.47 -13.28 -2.74
N VAL A 21 9.31 -11.98 -2.52
CA VAL A 21 8.26 -11.46 -1.61
C VAL A 21 6.90 -11.45 -2.32
N GLY A 22 5.82 -11.62 -1.57
CA GLY A 22 4.46 -11.69 -2.12
C GLY A 22 4.05 -10.43 -2.90
N GLU A 23 4.57 -9.28 -2.49
CA GLU A 23 4.33 -7.98 -3.13
C GLU A 23 4.84 -7.94 -4.57
N SER A 24 5.91 -8.67 -4.91
CA SER A 24 6.41 -8.75 -6.29
C SER A 24 5.38 -9.36 -7.23
N ARG A 25 4.59 -10.33 -6.76
CA ARG A 25 3.50 -10.93 -7.54
C ARG A 25 2.33 -9.96 -7.68
N LEU A 26 1.96 -9.26 -6.61
CA LEU A 26 0.91 -8.24 -6.64
C LEU A 26 1.25 -7.13 -7.66
N VAL A 27 2.49 -6.66 -7.66
CA VAL A 27 2.97 -5.65 -8.61
C VAL A 27 2.92 -6.15 -10.06
N ALA A 28 3.19 -7.44 -10.30
CA ALA A 28 3.11 -8.00 -11.65
C ALA A 28 1.67 -8.14 -12.16
N GLU A 29 0.71 -8.48 -11.29
CA GLU A 29 -0.67 -8.79 -11.67
C GLU A 29 -1.63 -7.59 -11.59
N ALA A 30 -1.32 -6.56 -10.79
CA ALA A 30 -2.21 -5.42 -10.56
C ALA A 30 -2.42 -4.43 -11.73
N PRO A 31 -1.45 -4.14 -12.63
CA PRO A 31 -1.60 -3.11 -13.67
C PRO A 31 -2.86 -3.20 -14.55
N PRO A 32 -3.31 -4.39 -15.04
CA PRO A 32 -4.56 -4.46 -15.80
C PRO A 32 -5.80 -4.08 -14.98
N ILE A 33 -5.83 -4.40 -13.68
CA ILE A 33 -6.94 -4.10 -12.78
C ILE A 33 -6.97 -2.60 -12.47
N LEU A 34 -5.82 -2.03 -12.11
CA LEU A 34 -5.69 -0.60 -11.82
C LEU A 34 -6.11 0.25 -13.01
N ARG A 35 -5.64 -0.08 -14.23
CA ARG A 35 -6.04 0.63 -15.46
C ARG A 35 -7.51 0.48 -15.80
N ARG A 36 -8.18 -0.61 -15.40
CA ARG A 36 -9.63 -0.72 -15.53
C ARG A 36 -10.33 0.23 -14.57
N LEU A 37 -9.95 0.23 -13.29
CA LEU A 37 -10.53 1.10 -12.28
C LEU A 37 -10.33 2.58 -12.59
N VAL A 38 -9.14 2.98 -13.06
CA VAL A 38 -8.87 4.36 -13.52
C VAL A 38 -9.81 4.77 -14.65
N ARG A 39 -10.10 3.86 -15.60
CA ARG A 39 -11.04 4.13 -16.69
C ARG A 39 -12.50 4.21 -16.23
N GLU A 40 -12.88 3.43 -15.23
CA GLU A 40 -14.24 3.40 -14.69
C GLU A 40 -14.52 4.59 -13.76
N LEU A 41 -13.56 4.95 -12.90
CA LEU A 41 -13.69 6.01 -11.90
C LEU A 41 -13.30 7.39 -12.44
N GLY A 42 -12.44 7.45 -13.46
CA GLY A 42 -11.86 8.70 -13.95
C GLY A 42 -10.86 9.35 -12.98
N GLU A 43 -10.45 8.63 -11.93
CA GLU A 43 -9.57 9.10 -10.87
C GLU A 43 -8.30 8.24 -10.75
N SER A 44 -7.32 8.72 -9.97
CA SER A 44 -6.11 7.96 -9.68
C SER A 44 -6.39 6.79 -8.73
N VAL A 45 -5.76 5.65 -9.00
CA VAL A 45 -5.89 4.44 -8.19
C VAL A 45 -4.51 3.98 -7.74
N HIS A 46 -4.40 3.67 -6.45
CA HIS A 46 -3.14 3.27 -5.82
C HIS A 46 -3.24 1.84 -5.29
N LEU A 47 -2.18 1.05 -5.49
CA LEU A 47 -1.97 -0.22 -4.80
C LEU A 47 -1.02 0.03 -3.64
N SER A 48 -1.50 -0.21 -2.41
CA SER A 48 -0.73 -0.01 -1.20
C SER A 48 -0.82 -1.21 -0.26
N VAL A 49 0.26 -1.44 0.50
CA VAL A 49 0.34 -2.50 1.51
C VAL A 49 0.76 -1.92 2.85
N ARG A 50 0.42 -2.60 3.94
CA ARG A 50 0.82 -2.22 5.29
C ARG A 50 2.20 -2.77 5.61
N GLN A 51 3.08 -1.92 6.11
CA GLN A 51 4.38 -2.30 6.65
C GLN A 51 4.52 -1.70 8.06
N GLY A 52 4.15 -2.48 9.09
CA GLY A 52 4.07 -1.99 10.47
C GLY A 52 3.06 -0.85 10.61
N ALA A 53 3.51 0.32 11.11
CA ALA A 53 2.74 1.55 11.23
C ALA A 53 2.79 2.45 9.98
N GLN A 54 3.26 1.92 8.85
CA GLN A 54 3.40 2.66 7.59
C GLN A 54 2.57 1.99 6.49
N VAL A 55 2.22 2.80 5.50
CA VAL A 55 1.62 2.39 4.24
C VAL A 55 2.67 2.56 3.15
N LEU A 56 2.96 1.47 2.44
CA LEU A 56 3.84 1.46 1.28
C LEU A 56 2.99 1.43 0.02
N THR A 57 3.10 2.46 -0.82
CA THR A 57 2.45 2.45 -2.15
C THR A 57 3.35 1.76 -3.15
N LEU A 58 2.91 0.60 -3.63
CA LEU A 58 3.63 -0.26 -4.57
C LEU A 58 3.46 0.18 -6.01
N LEU A 59 2.24 0.61 -6.39
CA LEU A 59 1.91 1.08 -7.73
C LEU A 59 0.87 2.20 -7.66
N SER A 60 0.88 3.03 -8.69
CA SER A 60 -0.10 4.09 -8.89
C SER A 60 -0.40 4.20 -10.37
N GLU A 61 -1.67 4.18 -10.74
CA GLU A 61 -2.13 4.46 -12.10
C GLU A 61 -3.01 5.71 -12.06
N SER A 62 -2.85 6.60 -13.04
CA SER A 62 -3.57 7.88 -13.11
C SER A 62 -4.10 8.12 -14.53
N PRO A 63 -5.25 8.80 -14.67
CA PRO A 63 -5.74 9.22 -15.99
C PRO A 63 -4.74 10.17 -16.67
N GLU A 64 -4.62 10.11 -18.00
CA GLU A 64 -3.74 11.00 -18.78
C GLU A 64 -4.07 12.49 -18.60
N ALA A 65 -5.32 12.82 -18.30
CA ALA A 65 -5.80 14.19 -18.12
C ALA A 65 -5.65 14.73 -16.67
N ALA A 66 -5.09 13.95 -15.75
CA ALA A 66 -5.11 14.30 -14.34
C ALA A 66 -3.86 15.09 -13.93
N ILE A 67 -4.03 16.37 -13.59
CA ILE A 67 -2.99 17.18 -12.95
C ILE A 67 -2.95 16.80 -11.46
N HIS A 68 -2.07 15.89 -11.07
CA HIS A 68 -1.90 15.47 -9.68
C HIS A 68 -0.48 15.67 -9.18
N ALA A 69 -0.35 15.98 -7.89
CA ALA A 69 0.89 15.79 -7.17
C ALA A 69 1.18 14.28 -7.16
N PRO A 70 2.26 13.80 -7.79
CA PRO A 70 2.51 12.37 -7.90
C PRO A 70 2.67 11.79 -6.50
N GLY A 71 1.71 10.96 -6.07
CA GLY A 71 1.94 10.01 -4.99
C GLY A 71 3.14 9.17 -5.39
N ARG A 72 4.27 9.41 -4.75
CA ARG A 72 5.55 8.82 -5.16
C ARG A 72 5.46 7.32 -4.93
N VAL A 73 5.43 6.52 -5.99
CA VAL A 73 5.57 5.07 -5.91
C VAL A 73 6.83 4.74 -5.11
N GLY A 74 6.71 3.84 -4.13
CA GLY A 74 7.77 3.54 -3.17
C GLY A 74 7.84 4.49 -1.95
N ALA A 75 6.91 5.44 -1.81
CA ALA A 75 6.81 6.24 -0.60
C ALA A 75 6.21 5.43 0.57
N LEU A 76 6.80 5.63 1.74
CA LEU A 76 6.23 5.23 3.02
C LEU A 76 5.49 6.42 3.63
N THR A 77 4.22 6.22 3.94
CA THR A 77 3.38 7.23 4.59
C THR A 77 2.85 6.68 5.91
N PRO A 78 2.77 7.49 6.98
CA PRO A 78 2.19 7.03 8.24
C PRO A 78 0.77 6.51 8.05
N LEU A 79 0.45 5.42 8.75
CA LEU A 79 -0.83 4.74 8.59
C LEU A 79 -2.03 5.60 9.05
N ALA A 80 -1.84 6.46 10.04
CA ALA A 80 -2.86 7.38 10.56
C ALA A 80 -3.29 8.48 9.57
N THR A 81 -2.46 8.81 8.57
CA THR A 81 -2.61 10.04 7.78
C THR A 81 -3.32 9.82 6.44
N THR A 82 -3.65 8.58 6.07
CA THR A 82 -4.28 8.26 4.77
C THR A 82 -5.53 7.41 4.95
N SER A 83 -6.48 7.53 4.03
CA SER A 83 -7.67 6.66 3.99
C SER A 83 -7.29 5.19 3.77
N ALA A 84 -6.34 4.93 2.86
CA ALA A 84 -5.79 3.59 2.63
C ALA A 84 -5.20 2.98 3.90
N GLY A 85 -4.46 3.78 4.69
CA GLY A 85 -3.91 3.33 5.97
C GLY A 85 -4.97 2.91 6.97
N ARG A 86 -6.08 3.65 7.07
CA ARG A 86 -7.20 3.28 7.95
C ARG A 86 -7.81 1.95 7.55
N VAL A 87 -8.08 1.74 6.26
CA VAL A 87 -8.60 0.46 5.75
C VAL A 87 -7.61 -0.68 6.04
N LEU A 88 -6.32 -0.46 5.80
CA LEU A 88 -5.26 -1.45 6.02
C LEU A 88 -5.00 -1.78 7.51
N ALA A 89 -5.58 -1.03 8.44
CA ALA A 89 -5.51 -1.29 9.88
C ALA A 89 -6.80 -1.90 10.45
N THR A 90 -7.82 -2.13 9.62
CA THR A 90 -9.09 -2.75 10.07
C THR A 90 -8.92 -4.17 10.59
N ASP A 91 -7.84 -4.85 10.19
CA ASP A 91 -7.47 -6.19 10.65
C ASP A 91 -6.72 -6.20 12.00
N LEU A 92 -6.32 -5.02 12.52
CA LEU A 92 -5.57 -4.91 13.76
C LEU A 92 -6.49 -4.93 14.97
N ALA A 93 -6.17 -5.77 15.95
CA ALA A 93 -6.77 -5.71 17.27
C ALA A 93 -6.41 -4.39 17.98
N GLU A 94 -7.27 -3.93 18.89
CA GLU A 94 -7.10 -2.67 19.62
C GLU A 94 -5.73 -2.56 20.30
N ALA A 95 -5.25 -3.64 20.94
CA ALA A 95 -3.93 -3.67 21.57
C ALA A 95 -2.78 -3.39 20.58
N ASN A 96 -2.92 -3.79 19.31
CA ASN A 96 -1.93 -3.50 18.28
C ASN A 96 -2.03 -2.05 17.79
N LEU A 97 -3.23 -1.48 17.75
CA LEU A 97 -3.40 -0.05 17.46
C LEU A 97 -2.74 0.81 18.54
N GLU A 98 -2.93 0.46 19.82
CA GLU A 98 -2.26 1.11 20.94
C GLU A 98 -0.73 0.98 20.86
N ALA A 99 -0.22 -0.23 20.62
CA ALA A 99 1.22 -0.48 20.52
C ALA A 99 1.90 0.31 19.38
N LEU A 100 1.16 0.58 18.31
CA LEU A 100 1.64 1.37 17.17
C LEU A 100 1.39 2.89 17.34
N GLY A 101 0.82 3.33 18.46
CA GLY A 101 0.49 4.74 18.73
C GLY A 101 -0.66 5.27 17.86
N LEU A 102 -1.56 4.38 17.44
CA LEU A 102 -2.67 4.67 16.51
C LEU A 102 -4.03 4.74 17.21
N SER A 103 -4.09 4.75 18.53
CA SER A 103 -5.35 4.84 19.29
C SER A 103 -6.20 6.06 18.92
N ALA A 104 -5.55 7.19 18.58
CA ALA A 104 -6.24 8.41 18.14
C ALA A 104 -7.01 8.26 16.82
N VAL A 105 -6.73 7.23 16.02
CA VAL A 105 -7.43 6.96 14.74
C VAL A 105 -8.32 5.72 14.80
N ALA A 106 -8.54 5.13 15.97
CA ALA A 106 -9.35 3.92 16.14
C ALA A 106 -10.78 4.07 15.58
N ASP A 107 -11.47 5.18 15.89
CA ASP A 107 -12.81 5.47 15.35
C ASP A 107 -12.81 5.55 13.82
N ALA A 108 -11.76 6.14 13.24
CA ALA A 108 -11.63 6.29 11.80
C ALA A 108 -11.29 4.96 11.10
N VAL A 109 -10.61 4.05 11.79
CA VAL A 109 -10.36 2.67 11.34
C VAL A 109 -11.66 1.87 11.39
N ALA A 110 -12.45 1.97 12.47
CA ALA A 110 -13.75 1.31 12.59
C ALA A 110 -14.70 1.73 11.45
N ALA A 111 -14.84 3.04 11.21
CA ALA A 111 -15.65 3.56 10.10
C ALA A 111 -15.15 3.09 8.72
N ALA A 112 -13.84 2.99 8.52
CA ALA A 112 -13.26 2.46 7.29
C ALA A 112 -13.57 0.95 7.11
N GLY A 113 -13.63 0.18 8.19
CA GLY A 113 -14.03 -1.23 8.19
C GLY A 113 -15.47 -1.43 7.75
N GLU A 114 -16.39 -0.62 8.26
CA GLU A 114 -17.80 -0.65 7.83
C GLU A 114 -17.95 -0.34 6.34
N LEU A 115 -17.25 0.69 5.86
CA LEU A 115 -17.24 1.05 4.43
C LEU A 115 -16.64 -0.07 3.57
N SER A 116 -15.54 -0.67 4.02
CA SER A 116 -14.91 -1.80 3.32
C SER A 116 -15.83 -3.01 3.25
N ALA A 117 -16.55 -3.33 4.32
CA ALA A 117 -17.54 -4.41 4.34
C ALA A 117 -18.72 -4.12 3.39
N ALA A 118 -19.18 -2.88 3.32
CA ALA A 118 -20.27 -2.46 2.43
C ALA A 118 -19.88 -2.55 0.94
N ILE A 119 -18.64 -2.22 0.59
CA ILE A 119 -18.12 -2.33 -0.78
C ILE A 119 -17.77 -3.80 -1.11
N GLY A 120 -17.30 -4.55 -0.10
CA GLY A 120 -16.65 -5.84 -0.27
C GLY A 120 -17.55 -7.07 -0.35
N GLY A 121 -18.88 -6.94 -0.23
CA GLY A 121 -19.87 -7.99 -0.47
C GLY A 121 -19.36 -9.44 -0.28
N THR A 122 -19.09 -9.85 0.97
CA THR A 122 -18.68 -11.19 1.42
C THR A 122 -17.60 -11.92 0.60
N ALA A 123 -16.35 -11.86 1.06
CA ALA A 123 -15.45 -13.01 1.04
C ALA A 123 -14.52 -12.96 2.28
N PRO A 124 -14.78 -13.76 3.33
CA PRO A 124 -13.86 -13.94 4.44
C PRO A 124 -12.81 -15.00 4.07
N GLY A 125 -11.56 -14.75 4.45
CA GLY A 125 -10.52 -15.77 4.61
C GLY A 125 -9.85 -16.25 3.33
N ASP A 126 -8.59 -15.90 3.13
CA ASP A 126 -7.54 -16.81 3.58
C ASP A 126 -6.23 -16.06 3.75
N GLY A 127 -5.53 -16.38 4.83
CA GLY A 127 -4.26 -15.76 5.18
C GLY A 127 -3.23 -15.93 4.08
N ILE A 128 -2.61 -14.83 3.66
CA ILE A 128 -1.34 -14.88 2.96
C ILE A 128 -0.27 -15.23 4.01
N VAL A 129 -0.21 -16.52 4.33
CA VAL A 129 0.98 -17.18 4.86
C VAL A 129 1.49 -18.06 3.73
N ALA A 130 2.56 -17.61 3.08
CA ALA A 130 3.48 -18.46 2.31
C ALA A 130 4.88 -17.86 2.43
#